data_AF-A0A4V3IH05-F1
#
_entry.id   AF-A0A4V3IH05-F1
#
_cell.length_a   1.000
_cell.length_b   1.000
_cell.length_c   1.000
_cell.angle_alpha   90.00
_cell.angle_beta   90.00
_cell.angle_gamma   90.00
#
_symmetry.space_group_name_H-M   'P 1'
#
loop_
_entity.id
_entity.type
_entity.pdbx_description
1 polymer ?
#
loop_
_entity_poly.entity_id
_entity_poly.type
_entity_poly.pdbx_seq_one_letter_code
_entity_poly.pdbx_strand_id
1 'polypeptide(L)'
;MSLDQPPGQPSPEHLPVQASPAPVQPVWNRAVRPSRAGAIVLGVVGIVLAGLALLAVILYLTTFLGTGALLLGLLLALLPLAVVLLAVRWIDRWNPEPRPALIFALLWGAGISIASALVFDLGVQITIAASSGALAGSDFASAVIQAPLVEEIAKGFGVLVLFWAVRRHFDGPLDGVVYAATIAAGFAFSENIQYFGLAMADGGAQNLGDTFLLRGVFSPFAHVTFTICTGLALGLAARRGASKSGAFGFFLLGLLPAIGLHALWNGATFVLAGDASVLIYYVVVQVPLFIVAILIVVFFRRQEARITLRRLHEYSQAGWFTADEVSMLGTGAGRRQALAWGARQPRSRQLAMRHFIADATRLAFVRDRLVRGQGTPALHAREALLLGLLINHRAEVLGQQPPR
;
A
#
# COMPACT_ATOMS: atom_id res chain seq x y z
N MET A 1 41.47 23.51 -20.02
CA MET A 1 40.81 23.26 -18.73
C MET A 1 40.73 21.75 -18.54
N SER A 2 41.59 21.19 -17.70
CA SER A 2 41.39 19.89 -17.04
C SER A 2 42.40 19.81 -15.92
N LEU A 3 41.94 20.06 -14.70
CA LEU A 3 42.65 19.76 -13.47
C LEU A 3 42.15 18.40 -12.97
N ASP A 4 43.06 17.66 -12.35
CA ASP A 4 42.82 16.53 -11.43
C ASP A 4 42.68 15.12 -12.03
N GLN A 5 43.81 14.58 -12.49
CA GLN A 5 44.17 13.20 -12.12
C GLN A 5 45.53 13.22 -11.40
N PRO A 6 45.65 12.71 -10.16
CA PRO A 6 46.94 12.53 -9.53
C PRO A 6 47.67 11.35 -10.19
N PRO A 7 48.96 11.48 -10.55
CA PRO A 7 49.74 10.38 -11.09
C PRO A 7 50.15 9.45 -9.94
N GLY A 8 49.77 8.16 -10.00
CA GLY A 8 50.42 7.14 -9.18
C GLY A 8 49.57 6.06 -8.50
N GLN A 9 48.27 5.90 -8.79
CA GLN A 9 47.58 4.67 -8.37
C GLN A 9 47.67 3.61 -9.47
N PRO A 10 48.27 2.44 -9.23
CA PRO A 10 48.13 1.33 -10.15
C PRO A 10 46.64 0.97 -10.23
N SER A 11 46.13 0.84 -11.47
CA SER A 11 44.83 0.23 -11.73
C SER A 11 44.74 -1.07 -10.93
N PRO A 12 43.61 -1.39 -10.27
CA PRO A 12 43.47 -2.70 -9.65
C PRO A 12 43.65 -3.71 -10.78
N GLU A 13 44.78 -4.43 -10.76
CA GLU A 13 45.01 -5.58 -11.62
C GLU A 13 43.79 -6.46 -11.41
N HIS A 14 42.94 -6.55 -12.44
CA HIS A 14 41.95 -7.59 -12.54
C HIS A 14 42.73 -8.91 -12.57
N LEU A 15 43.01 -9.47 -11.39
CA LEU A 15 43.47 -10.84 -11.27
C LEU A 15 42.42 -11.67 -12.03
N PRO A 16 42.78 -12.28 -13.17
CA PRO A 16 41.81 -13.06 -13.92
C PRO A 16 41.31 -14.15 -13.00
N VAL A 17 39.98 -14.26 -12.88
CA VAL A 17 39.34 -15.36 -12.16
C VAL A 17 39.87 -16.64 -12.79
N GLN A 18 40.67 -17.40 -12.04
CA GLN A 18 41.19 -18.67 -12.53
C GLN A 18 40.01 -19.56 -12.92
N ALA A 19 39.97 -19.97 -14.19
CA ALA A 19 38.98 -20.91 -14.67
C ALA A 19 39.13 -22.21 -13.87
N SER A 20 38.02 -22.70 -13.31
CA SER A 20 38.04 -23.98 -12.62
C SER A 20 38.39 -25.07 -13.64
N PRO A 21 39.45 -25.87 -13.41
CA PRO A 21 39.90 -26.90 -14.36
C PRO A 21 38.92 -28.07 -14.48
N ALA A 22 37.90 -28.12 -13.61
CA ALA A 22 36.86 -29.15 -13.63
C ALA A 22 35.46 -28.50 -13.70
N PRO A 23 34.50 -29.11 -14.42
CA PRO A 23 33.11 -28.69 -14.36
C PRO A 23 32.60 -28.81 -12.92
N VAL A 24 32.03 -27.71 -12.39
CA VAL A 24 31.44 -27.68 -11.05
C VAL A 24 30.26 -28.65 -11.01
N GLN A 25 30.43 -29.74 -10.25
CA GLN A 25 29.37 -30.72 -10.01
C GLN A 25 28.29 -30.08 -9.11
N PRO A 26 27.01 -30.05 -9.51
CA PRO A 26 25.95 -29.53 -8.66
C PRO A 26 25.76 -30.47 -7.46
N VAL A 27 26.10 -29.99 -6.26
CA VAL A 27 25.91 -30.73 -4.99
C VAL A 27 24.41 -30.86 -4.65
N TRP A 28 23.58 -29.93 -5.15
CA TRP A 28 22.15 -29.89 -4.87
C TRP A 28 21.36 -29.96 -6.17
N ASN A 29 20.63 -31.05 -6.37
CA ASN A 29 19.78 -31.26 -7.54
C ASN A 29 18.48 -30.41 -7.45
N ARG A 30 18.22 -29.81 -6.29
CA ARG A 30 17.10 -28.91 -6.01
C ARG A 30 17.54 -27.83 -5.02
N ALA A 31 17.14 -26.58 -5.28
CA ALA A 31 17.36 -25.49 -4.33
C ALA A 31 16.64 -25.78 -3.00
N VAL A 32 17.38 -25.74 -1.89
CA VAL A 32 16.80 -25.80 -0.54
C VAL A 32 15.92 -24.56 -0.37
N ARG A 33 14.59 -24.76 -0.33
CA ARG A 33 13.65 -23.66 -0.10
C ARG A 33 13.79 -23.22 1.36
N PRO A 34 14.10 -21.95 1.65
CA PRO A 34 14.12 -21.49 3.03
C PRO A 34 12.74 -21.70 3.65
N SER A 35 12.71 -22.19 4.89
CA SER A 35 11.50 -22.32 5.69
C SER A 35 10.74 -21.00 5.69
N ARG A 36 9.51 -21.01 5.15
CA ARG A 36 8.59 -19.86 5.21
C ARG A 36 7.73 -19.88 6.47
N ALA A 37 7.88 -20.90 7.31
CA ALA A 37 7.02 -21.13 8.46
C ALA A 37 7.02 -19.93 9.42
N GLY A 38 8.19 -19.39 9.76
CA GLY A 38 8.28 -18.22 10.66
C GLY A 38 7.57 -16.97 10.13
N ALA A 39 7.72 -16.66 8.84
CA ALA A 39 7.04 -15.52 8.23
C ALA A 39 5.51 -15.73 8.15
N ILE A 40 5.07 -16.96 7.90
CA ILE A 40 3.64 -17.31 7.91
C ILE A 40 3.07 -17.18 9.33
N VAL A 41 3.76 -17.73 10.33
CA VAL A 41 3.35 -17.65 11.74
C VAL A 41 3.25 -16.19 12.18
N LEU A 42 4.28 -15.37 11.92
CA LEU A 42 4.25 -13.94 12.23
C LEU A 42 3.11 -13.22 11.52
N GLY A 43 2.86 -13.54 10.24
CA GLY A 43 1.73 -12.97 9.50
C GLY A 43 0.37 -13.35 10.11
N VAL A 44 0.19 -14.61 10.50
CA VAL A 44 -1.04 -15.09 11.16
C VAL A 44 -1.22 -14.42 12.52
N VAL A 45 -0.18 -14.40 13.35
CA VAL A 45 -0.20 -13.73 14.66
C VAL A 45 -0.55 -12.25 14.49
N GLY A 46 0.07 -11.55 13.54
CA GLY A 46 -0.23 -10.15 13.26
C GLY A 46 -1.70 -9.92 12.86
N ILE A 47 -2.26 -10.77 11.99
CA ILE A 47 -3.67 -10.70 11.60
C ILE A 47 -4.60 -10.97 12.79
N VAL A 48 -4.30 -11.97 13.61
CA VAL A 48 -5.09 -12.30 14.80
C VAL A 48 -5.08 -11.13 15.79
N LEU A 49 -3.92 -10.55 16.08
CA LEU A 49 -3.81 -9.39 16.97
C LEU A 49 -4.58 -8.18 16.42
N ALA A 50 -4.49 -7.91 15.12
CA ALA A 50 -5.25 -6.82 14.49
C ALA A 50 -6.77 -7.08 14.52
N GLY A 51 -7.19 -8.34 14.35
CA GLY A 51 -8.59 -8.74 14.49
C GLY A 51 -9.11 -8.61 15.92
N LEU A 52 -8.30 -8.96 16.92
CA LEU A 52 -8.63 -8.76 18.33
C LEU A 52 -8.72 -7.27 18.70
N ALA A 53 -7.84 -6.43 18.15
CA ALA A 53 -7.92 -4.99 18.33
C ALA A 53 -9.22 -4.42 17.73
N LEU A 54 -9.60 -4.85 16.52
CA LEU A 54 -10.89 -4.46 15.92
C LEU A 54 -12.08 -4.94 16.76
N LEU A 55 -12.03 -6.17 17.28
CA LEU A 55 -13.06 -6.68 18.18
C LEU A 55 -13.18 -5.81 19.43
N ALA A 56 -12.06 -5.43 20.06
CA ALA A 56 -12.06 -4.55 21.22
C ALA A 56 -12.66 -3.16 20.90
N VAL A 57 -12.34 -2.59 19.73
CA VAL A 57 -12.94 -1.34 19.23
C VAL A 57 -14.45 -1.48 19.07
N ILE A 58 -14.92 -2.56 18.44
CA ILE A 58 -16.37 -2.80 18.25
C ILE A 58 -17.07 -2.95 19.61
N LEU A 59 -16.48 -3.68 20.56
CA LEU A 59 -17.04 -3.84 21.91
C LEU A 59 -17.12 -2.49 22.63
N TYR A 60 -16.06 -1.69 22.56
CA TYR A 60 -16.04 -0.34 23.10
C TYR A 60 -17.15 0.53 22.47
N LEU A 61 -17.24 0.58 21.14
CA LEU A 61 -18.30 1.32 20.44
C LEU A 61 -19.71 0.80 20.79
N THR A 62 -19.87 -0.51 21.03
CA THR A 62 -21.15 -1.08 21.49
C THR A 62 -21.56 -0.52 22.84
N THR A 63 -20.62 -0.39 23.79
CA THR A 63 -20.90 0.18 25.12
C THR A 63 -21.23 1.67 25.07
N PHE A 64 -20.68 2.37 24.07
CA PHE A 64 -20.81 3.81 23.92
C PHE A 64 -22.05 4.23 23.12
N LEU A 65 -22.36 3.53 22.03
CA LEU A 65 -23.44 3.88 21.08
C LEU A 65 -24.72 3.06 21.29
N GLY A 66 -24.61 1.90 21.94
CA GLY A 66 -25.64 0.87 21.95
C GLY A 66 -25.72 0.08 20.64
N THR A 67 -26.32 -1.11 20.70
CA THR A 67 -26.32 -2.08 19.58
C THR A 67 -27.01 -1.56 18.31
N GLY A 68 -28.12 -0.82 18.46
CA GLY A 68 -28.88 -0.32 17.30
C GLY A 68 -28.11 0.70 16.46
N ALA A 69 -27.57 1.72 17.11
CA ALA A 69 -26.78 2.76 16.44
C ALA A 69 -25.48 2.21 15.84
N LEU A 70 -24.83 1.25 16.53
CA LEU A 70 -23.67 0.53 16.02
C LEU A 70 -23.98 -0.23 14.72
N LEU A 71 -25.07 -1.02 14.70
CA LEU A 71 -25.45 -1.80 13.51
C LEU A 71 -25.78 -0.90 12.32
N LEU A 72 -26.48 0.21 12.56
CA LEU A 72 -26.77 1.21 11.54
C LEU A 72 -25.49 1.87 11.01
N GLY A 73 -24.61 2.32 11.92
CA GLY A 73 -23.33 2.91 11.57
C GLY A 73 -22.44 1.95 10.78
N LEU A 74 -22.40 0.67 11.17
CA LEU A 74 -21.68 -0.38 10.45
C LEU A 74 -22.21 -0.54 9.03
N LEU A 75 -23.53 -0.67 8.86
CA LEU A 75 -24.15 -0.83 7.55
C LEU A 75 -23.84 0.36 6.62
N LEU A 76 -23.94 1.58 7.13
CA LEU A 76 -23.65 2.79 6.37
C LEU A 76 -22.16 2.93 6.04
N ALA A 77 -21.26 2.60 6.98
CA ALA A 77 -19.82 2.69 6.78
C ALA A 77 -19.27 1.69 5.74
N LEU A 78 -19.99 0.60 5.45
CA LEU A 78 -19.62 -0.34 4.39
C LEU A 78 -19.62 0.30 3.00
N LEU A 79 -20.48 1.29 2.74
CA LEU A 79 -20.55 1.93 1.43
C LEU A 79 -19.28 2.70 1.06
N PRO A 80 -18.82 3.71 1.85
CA PRO A 80 -17.57 4.41 1.54
C PRO A 80 -16.38 3.46 1.58
N LEU A 81 -16.36 2.47 2.50
CA LEU A 81 -15.32 1.44 2.51
C LEU A 81 -15.25 0.69 1.17
N ALA A 82 -16.39 0.23 0.65
CA ALA A 82 -16.44 -0.48 -0.62
C ALA A 82 -15.93 0.40 -1.77
N VAL A 83 -16.33 1.68 -1.83
CA VAL A 83 -15.85 2.63 -2.84
C VAL A 83 -14.32 2.76 -2.80
N VAL A 84 -13.74 2.94 -1.60
CA VAL A 84 -12.28 3.05 -1.45
C VAL A 84 -11.58 1.75 -1.83
N LEU A 85 -12.07 0.58 -1.41
CA LEU A 85 -11.47 -0.70 -1.76
C LEU A 85 -11.57 -1.02 -3.25
N LEU A 86 -12.63 -0.58 -3.94
CA LEU A 86 -12.73 -0.66 -5.39
C LEU A 86 -11.69 0.24 -6.08
N ALA A 87 -11.46 1.44 -5.56
CA ALA A 87 -10.39 2.32 -6.03
C ALA A 87 -9.01 1.68 -5.82
N VAL A 88 -8.73 1.13 -4.63
CA VAL A 88 -7.48 0.40 -4.34
C VAL A 88 -7.29 -0.76 -5.32
N ARG A 89 -8.33 -1.57 -5.56
CA ARG A 89 -8.28 -2.66 -6.54
C ARG A 89 -8.02 -2.19 -7.96
N TRP A 90 -8.50 -1.01 -8.34
CA TRP A 90 -8.22 -0.41 -9.64
C TRP A 90 -6.76 0.07 -9.76
N ILE A 91 -6.21 0.61 -8.68
CA ILE A 91 -4.79 1.02 -8.58
C ILE A 91 -3.90 -0.23 -8.73
N ASP A 92 -4.17 -1.25 -7.90
CA ASP A 92 -3.40 -2.49 -7.76
C ASP A 92 -3.53 -3.49 -8.94
N ARG A 93 -4.20 -3.10 -10.02
CA ARG A 93 -4.52 -4.03 -11.12
C ARG A 93 -3.29 -4.59 -11.86
N TRP A 94 -2.14 -3.91 -11.81
CA TRP A 94 -0.97 -4.23 -12.64
C TRP A 94 -0.06 -5.26 -11.97
N ASN A 95 0.13 -5.17 -10.66
CA ASN A 95 0.93 -6.09 -9.86
C ASN A 95 0.21 -6.33 -8.52
N PRO A 96 -0.79 -7.23 -8.48
CA PRO A 96 -1.63 -7.38 -7.30
C PRO A 96 -0.86 -7.74 -6.04
N GLU A 97 -1.12 -7.00 -4.96
CA GLU A 97 -0.53 -7.21 -3.65
C GLU A 97 -1.07 -8.51 -2.99
N PRO A 98 -0.27 -9.16 -2.12
CA PRO A 98 -0.69 -10.37 -1.43
C PRO A 98 -1.88 -10.09 -0.50
N ARG A 99 -2.99 -10.81 -0.71
CA ARG A 99 -4.23 -10.65 0.06
C ARG A 99 -4.05 -10.65 1.58
N PRO A 100 -3.23 -11.51 2.20
CA PRO A 100 -3.02 -11.46 3.64
C PRO A 100 -2.45 -10.12 4.13
N ALA A 101 -1.61 -9.47 3.33
CA ALA A 101 -1.06 -8.15 3.65
C ALA A 101 -2.13 -7.05 3.54
N LEU A 102 -3.03 -7.14 2.56
CA LEU A 102 -4.18 -6.22 2.45
C LEU A 102 -5.20 -6.43 3.58
N ILE A 103 -5.44 -7.68 3.99
CA ILE A 103 -6.30 -7.98 5.15
C ILE A 103 -5.68 -7.41 6.42
N PHE A 104 -4.39 -7.64 6.64
CA PHE A 104 -3.65 -7.04 7.75
C PHE A 104 -3.71 -5.52 7.72
N ALA A 105 -3.50 -4.90 6.55
CA ALA A 105 -3.58 -3.45 6.36
C ALA A 105 -4.96 -2.91 6.78
N LEU A 106 -6.03 -3.54 6.31
CA LEU A 106 -7.40 -3.14 6.64
C LEU A 106 -7.67 -3.28 8.14
N LEU A 107 -7.29 -4.41 8.75
CA LEU A 107 -7.48 -4.67 10.18
C LEU A 107 -6.60 -3.77 11.05
N TRP A 108 -5.40 -3.42 10.59
CA TRP A 108 -4.53 -2.47 11.29
C TRP A 108 -5.22 -1.11 11.39
N GLY A 109 -5.71 -0.58 10.27
CA GLY A 109 -6.43 0.68 10.26
C GLY A 109 -7.71 0.64 11.11
N ALA A 110 -8.55 -0.36 10.89
CA ALA A 110 -9.86 -0.47 11.55
C ALA A 110 -9.76 -0.78 13.04
N GLY A 111 -8.74 -1.53 13.46
CA GLY A 111 -8.55 -1.98 14.83
C GLY A 111 -7.41 -1.25 15.52
N ILE A 112 -6.17 -1.60 15.17
CA ILE A 112 -4.97 -1.15 15.89
C ILE A 112 -4.85 0.37 15.89
N SER A 113 -5.07 1.05 14.76
CA SER A 113 -4.94 2.50 14.70
C SER A 113 -5.99 3.23 15.53
N ILE A 114 -7.26 2.77 15.50
CA ILE A 114 -8.33 3.33 16.34
C ILE A 114 -8.08 3.02 17.81
N ALA A 115 -7.74 1.78 18.17
CA ALA A 115 -7.39 1.42 19.53
C ALA A 115 -6.22 2.25 20.07
N SER A 116 -5.19 2.50 19.24
CA SER A 116 -4.06 3.35 19.61
C SER A 116 -4.51 4.79 19.88
N ALA A 117 -5.40 5.33 19.05
CA ALA A 117 -5.96 6.67 19.24
C ALA A 117 -6.78 6.76 20.53
N LEU A 118 -7.65 5.78 20.79
CA LEU A 118 -8.46 5.71 22.02
C LEU A 118 -7.62 5.59 23.29
N VAL A 119 -6.56 4.78 23.26
CA VAL A 119 -5.64 4.63 24.41
C VAL A 119 -4.88 5.93 24.66
N PHE A 120 -4.43 6.61 23.60
CA PHE A 120 -3.77 7.89 23.73
C PHE A 120 -4.72 8.94 24.32
N ASP A 121 -5.94 9.03 23.79
CA ASP A 121 -6.96 9.96 24.27
C ASP A 121 -7.31 9.72 25.75
N LEU A 122 -7.45 8.45 26.17
CA LEU A 122 -7.64 8.10 27.58
C LEU A 122 -6.49 8.62 28.46
N GLY A 123 -5.23 8.47 28.01
CA GLY A 123 -4.06 8.99 28.73
C GLY A 123 -4.07 10.51 28.88
N VAL A 124 -4.50 11.23 27.83
CA VAL A 124 -4.70 12.69 27.86
C VAL A 124 -5.79 13.05 28.88
N GLN A 125 -6.94 12.39 28.84
CA GLN A 125 -8.05 12.65 29.77
C GLN A 125 -7.64 12.41 31.24
N ILE A 126 -6.91 11.32 31.53
CA ILE A 126 -6.37 11.04 32.87
C ILE A 126 -5.42 12.15 33.33
N THR A 127 -4.56 12.63 32.43
CA THR A 127 -3.58 13.70 32.74
C THR A 127 -4.29 15.02 33.02
N ILE A 128 -5.32 15.37 32.24
CA ILE A 128 -6.16 16.55 32.48
C ILE A 128 -6.85 16.45 33.84
N ALA A 129 -7.47 15.30 34.14
CA ALA A 129 -8.12 15.06 35.42
C ALA A 129 -7.14 15.16 36.60
N ALA A 130 -5.94 14.58 36.49
CA ALA A 130 -4.89 14.65 37.51
C ALA A 130 -4.39 16.10 37.73
N SER A 131 -4.43 16.93 36.68
CA SER A 131 -4.10 18.35 36.77
C SER A 131 -5.24 19.23 37.29
N SER A 132 -6.36 18.65 37.74
CA SER A 132 -7.59 19.38 38.08
C SER A 132 -8.07 20.32 36.96
N GLY A 133 -7.89 19.89 35.71
CA GLY A 133 -8.25 20.66 34.52
C GLY A 133 -7.22 21.69 34.06
N ALA A 134 -6.10 21.90 34.76
CA ALA A 134 -5.09 22.90 34.40
C ALA A 134 -4.44 22.64 33.03
N LEU A 135 -4.38 21.38 32.58
CA LEU A 135 -3.84 20.97 31.29
C LEU A 135 -4.91 20.78 30.20
N ALA A 136 -6.16 21.20 30.45
CA ALA A 136 -7.22 21.10 29.45
C ALA A 136 -6.87 21.95 28.22
N GLY A 137 -6.62 21.29 27.09
CA GLY A 137 -6.44 21.94 25.80
C GLY A 137 -7.77 22.47 25.25
N SER A 138 -7.70 23.34 24.25
CA SER A 138 -8.90 23.74 23.51
C SER A 138 -9.40 22.62 22.60
N ASP A 139 -10.69 22.62 22.26
CA ASP A 139 -11.27 21.69 21.27
C ASP A 139 -10.53 21.78 19.93
N PHE A 140 -10.08 22.98 19.57
CA PHE A 140 -9.21 23.19 18.41
C PHE A 140 -7.88 22.42 18.53
N ALA A 141 -7.19 22.50 19.66
CA ALA A 141 -5.93 21.78 19.85
C ALA A 141 -6.14 20.25 19.79
N SER A 142 -7.24 19.76 20.38
CA SER A 142 -7.60 18.34 20.31
C SER A 142 -7.89 17.89 18.87
N ALA A 143 -8.78 18.59 18.17
CA ALA A 143 -9.22 18.18 16.85
C ALA A 143 -8.21 18.47 15.73
N VAL A 144 -7.44 19.56 15.82
CA VAL A 144 -6.58 20.04 14.71
C VAL A 144 -5.13 19.64 14.89
N ILE A 145 -4.67 19.40 16.13
CA ILE A 145 -3.27 19.05 16.42
C ILE A 145 -3.17 17.62 16.91
N GLN A 146 -3.84 17.29 18.02
CA GLN A 146 -3.72 15.98 18.66
C GLN A 146 -4.23 14.86 17.75
N ALA A 147 -5.47 14.94 17.28
CA ALA A 147 -6.07 13.88 16.46
C ALA A 147 -5.26 13.60 15.17
N PRO A 148 -4.90 14.61 14.35
CA PRO A 148 -4.06 14.38 13.17
C PRO A 148 -2.71 13.75 13.48
N LEU A 149 -2.04 14.20 14.55
CA LEU A 149 -0.76 13.65 14.98
C LEU A 149 -0.88 12.18 15.37
N VAL A 150 -1.78 11.88 16.30
CA VAL A 150 -1.94 10.53 16.86
C VAL A 150 -2.40 9.55 15.79
N GLU A 151 -3.40 9.94 15.01
CA GLU A 151 -3.99 9.03 14.04
C GLU A 151 -3.08 8.77 12.84
N GLU A 152 -2.44 9.79 12.26
CA GLU A 152 -1.55 9.57 11.11
C GLU A 152 -0.27 8.85 11.53
N ILE A 153 0.22 9.04 12.76
CA ILE A 153 1.29 8.20 13.33
C ILE A 153 0.81 6.74 13.43
N ALA A 154 -0.36 6.50 14.02
CA ALA A 154 -0.88 5.15 14.22
C ALA A 154 -1.15 4.41 12.89
N LYS A 155 -1.69 5.10 11.89
CA LYS A 155 -1.88 4.58 10.52
C LYS A 155 -0.53 4.36 9.84
N GLY A 156 0.35 5.36 9.89
CA GLY A 156 1.66 5.33 9.27
C GLY A 156 2.55 4.20 9.78
N PHE A 157 2.50 3.89 11.07
CA PHE A 157 3.20 2.73 11.64
C PHE A 157 2.78 1.41 10.99
N GLY A 158 1.50 1.25 10.63
CA GLY A 158 1.03 0.08 9.90
C GLY A 158 1.69 -0.05 8.53
N VAL A 159 1.85 1.08 7.82
CA VAL A 159 2.56 1.12 6.54
C VAL A 159 4.03 0.75 6.72
N LEU A 160 4.67 1.25 7.78
CA LEU A 160 6.07 0.95 8.11
C LEU A 160 6.27 -0.54 8.47
N VAL A 161 5.35 -1.11 9.26
CA VAL A 161 5.34 -2.55 9.59
C VAL A 161 5.19 -3.38 8.32
N LEU A 162 4.28 -3.03 7.41
CA LEU A 162 4.14 -3.70 6.12
C LEU A 162 5.41 -3.57 5.27
N PHE A 163 6.01 -2.39 5.21
CA PHE A 163 7.29 -2.19 4.51
C PHE A 163 8.38 -3.15 5.00
N TRP A 164 8.46 -3.42 6.31
CA TRP A 164 9.43 -4.37 6.86
C TRP A 164 9.01 -5.84 6.69
N ALA A 165 7.74 -6.16 6.94
CA ALA A 165 7.24 -7.54 6.97
C ALA A 165 7.07 -8.14 5.56
N VAL A 166 6.59 -7.35 4.60
CA VAL A 166 6.39 -7.76 3.21
C VAL A 166 7.33 -7.05 2.24
N ARG A 167 8.56 -6.74 2.68
CA ARG A 167 9.59 -6.02 1.90
C ARG A 167 9.84 -6.52 0.47
N ARG A 168 9.57 -7.81 0.21
CA ARG A 168 9.68 -8.45 -1.12
C ARG A 168 8.55 -8.11 -2.10
N HIS A 169 7.43 -7.59 -1.59
CA HIS A 169 6.27 -7.11 -2.33
C HIS A 169 6.14 -5.59 -2.21
N PHE A 170 7.17 -4.92 -1.69
CA PHE A 170 7.22 -3.47 -1.57
C PHE A 170 8.37 -3.00 -2.46
N ASP A 171 8.09 -2.85 -3.75
CA ASP A 171 9.05 -2.55 -4.80
C ASP A 171 8.97 -1.09 -5.27
N GLY A 172 7.84 -0.40 -5.03
CA GLY A 172 7.66 0.98 -5.45
C GLY A 172 6.62 1.83 -4.71
N PRO A 173 6.47 3.10 -5.14
CA PRO A 173 5.48 4.06 -4.65
C PRO A 173 4.03 3.59 -4.76
N LEU A 174 3.65 2.86 -5.80
CA LEU A 174 2.27 2.43 -5.98
C LEU A 174 1.87 1.38 -4.94
N ASP A 175 2.76 0.41 -4.67
CA ASP A 175 2.58 -0.58 -3.59
C ASP A 175 2.37 0.13 -2.24
N GLY A 176 3.19 1.15 -1.96
CA GLY A 176 3.04 1.98 -0.77
C GLY A 176 1.71 2.71 -0.69
N VAL A 177 1.20 3.24 -1.81
CA VAL A 177 -0.14 3.83 -1.91
C VAL A 177 -1.21 2.79 -1.62
N VAL A 178 -1.11 1.58 -2.18
CA VAL A 178 -2.09 0.50 -1.99
C VAL A 178 -2.19 0.11 -0.51
N TYR A 179 -1.06 -0.11 0.16
CA TYR A 179 -1.05 -0.44 1.59
C TYR A 179 -1.55 0.71 2.47
N ALA A 180 -1.09 1.94 2.21
CA ALA A 180 -1.51 3.13 2.96
C ALA A 180 -3.01 3.43 2.79
N ALA A 181 -3.51 3.35 1.56
CA ALA A 181 -4.93 3.54 1.27
C ALA A 181 -5.80 2.46 1.93
N THR A 182 -5.33 1.21 2.00
CA THR A 182 -6.06 0.12 2.66
C THR A 182 -6.11 0.30 4.18
N ILE A 183 -5.01 0.76 4.80
CA ILE A 183 -4.99 1.15 6.22
C ILE A 183 -5.93 2.32 6.47
N ALA A 184 -5.84 3.38 5.67
CA ALA A 184 -6.72 4.54 5.80
C ALA A 184 -8.20 4.19 5.61
N ALA A 185 -8.52 3.28 4.69
CA ALA A 185 -9.88 2.79 4.48
C ALA A 185 -10.42 2.04 5.71
N GLY A 186 -9.58 1.19 6.33
CA GLY A 186 -9.94 0.51 7.58
C GLY A 186 -10.18 1.49 8.71
N PHE A 187 -9.30 2.47 8.87
CA PHE A 187 -9.45 3.52 9.88
C PHE A 187 -10.75 4.30 9.68
N ALA A 188 -10.96 4.82 8.47
CA ALA A 188 -12.15 5.59 8.12
C ALA A 188 -13.43 4.76 8.29
N PHE A 189 -13.39 3.45 8.07
CA PHE A 189 -14.53 2.57 8.32
C PHE A 189 -14.94 2.59 9.79
N SER A 190 -14.04 2.28 10.71
CA SER A 190 -14.35 2.26 12.16
C SER A 190 -14.71 3.64 12.68
N GLU A 191 -14.03 4.68 12.21
CA GLU A 191 -14.33 6.05 12.60
C GLU A 191 -15.72 6.47 12.10
N ASN A 192 -16.09 6.16 10.85
CA ASN A 192 -17.42 6.45 10.32
C ASN A 192 -18.54 5.77 11.12
N ILE A 193 -18.31 4.56 11.65
CA ILE A 193 -19.30 3.91 12.53
C ILE A 193 -19.59 4.79 13.75
N GLN A 194 -18.55 5.34 14.38
CA GLN A 194 -18.68 6.22 15.53
C GLN A 194 -19.43 7.51 15.16
N TYR A 195 -19.02 8.18 14.08
CA TYR A 195 -19.67 9.43 13.65
C TYR A 195 -21.14 9.23 13.26
N PHE A 196 -21.47 8.15 12.55
CA PHE A 196 -22.85 7.86 12.17
C PHE A 196 -23.70 7.49 13.39
N GLY A 197 -23.16 6.70 14.33
CA GLY A 197 -23.86 6.37 15.57
C GLY A 197 -24.13 7.59 16.43
N LEU A 198 -23.14 8.48 16.60
CA LEU A 198 -23.29 9.74 17.33
C LEU A 198 -24.29 10.68 16.66
N ALA A 199 -24.18 10.88 15.35
CA ALA A 199 -25.11 11.73 14.62
C ALA A 199 -26.57 11.26 14.74
N MET A 200 -26.79 9.95 14.74
CA MET A 200 -28.11 9.36 14.99
C MET A 200 -28.59 9.60 16.42
N ALA A 201 -27.70 9.51 17.41
CA ALA A 201 -28.04 9.74 18.82
C ALA A 201 -28.37 11.21 19.12
N ASP A 202 -27.62 12.14 18.53
CA ASP A 202 -27.72 13.58 18.85
C ASP A 202 -28.85 14.29 18.10
N GLY A 203 -29.12 13.92 16.84
CA GLY A 203 -30.10 14.62 16.00
C GLY A 203 -30.88 13.73 15.04
N GLY A 204 -30.88 12.41 15.27
CA GLY A 204 -31.68 11.46 14.51
C GLY A 204 -31.30 11.39 13.02
N ALA A 205 -32.31 11.13 12.19
CA ALA A 205 -32.10 10.85 10.76
C ALA A 205 -31.54 12.03 9.97
N GLN A 206 -31.81 13.27 10.38
CA GLN A 206 -31.31 14.46 9.70
C GLN A 206 -29.79 14.60 9.88
N ASN A 207 -29.31 14.66 11.13
CA ASN A 207 -27.88 14.74 11.42
C ASN A 207 -27.11 13.54 10.86
N LEU A 208 -27.70 12.35 10.92
CA LEU A 208 -27.15 11.16 10.27
C LEU A 208 -26.99 11.35 8.76
N GLY A 209 -28.01 11.87 8.07
CA GLY A 209 -27.97 12.16 6.65
C GLY A 209 -26.87 13.16 6.28
N ASP A 210 -26.76 14.25 7.03
CA ASP A 210 -25.76 15.29 6.80
C ASP A 210 -24.34 14.75 7.03
N THR A 211 -24.14 14.00 8.12
CA THR A 211 -22.86 13.36 8.45
C THR A 211 -22.48 12.32 7.39
N PHE A 212 -23.45 11.54 6.91
CA PHE A 212 -23.23 10.56 5.85
C PHE A 212 -22.88 11.22 4.51
N LEU A 213 -23.53 12.32 4.14
CA LEU A 213 -23.18 13.07 2.93
C LEU A 213 -21.76 13.63 3.02
N LEU A 214 -21.42 14.29 4.11
CA LEU A 214 -20.09 14.87 4.30
C LEU A 214 -19.00 13.78 4.31
N ARG A 215 -19.17 12.75 5.14
CA ARG A 215 -18.11 11.75 5.37
C ARG A 215 -18.10 10.63 4.33
N GLY A 216 -19.28 10.15 3.95
CA GLY A 216 -19.46 9.01 3.05
C GLY A 216 -19.41 9.37 1.57
N VAL A 217 -19.88 10.57 1.18
CA VAL A 217 -19.97 10.99 -0.23
C VAL A 217 -18.91 12.02 -0.59
N PHE A 218 -18.75 13.08 0.19
CA PHE A 218 -17.79 14.15 -0.14
C PHE A 218 -16.37 13.82 0.31
N SER A 219 -16.16 13.19 1.46
CA SER A 219 -14.82 12.90 1.97
C SER A 219 -14.41 11.43 2.07
N PRO A 220 -14.89 10.47 1.24
CA PRO A 220 -14.52 9.05 1.37
C PRO A 220 -13.02 8.81 1.16
N PHE A 221 -12.31 9.74 0.50
CA PHE A 221 -10.89 9.67 0.22
C PHE A 221 -10.04 10.61 1.09
N ALA A 222 -10.59 11.28 2.11
CA ALA A 222 -9.85 12.21 2.96
C ALA A 222 -8.67 11.52 3.66
N HIS A 223 -8.95 10.55 4.54
CA HIS A 223 -7.89 9.77 5.22
C HIS A 223 -6.93 9.10 4.24
N VAL A 224 -7.45 8.61 3.11
CA VAL A 224 -6.61 8.02 2.06
C VAL A 224 -5.60 9.04 1.56
N THR A 225 -6.02 10.27 1.25
CA THR A 225 -5.14 11.33 0.73
C THR A 225 -4.05 11.73 1.73
N PHE A 226 -4.35 11.67 3.03
CA PHE A 226 -3.37 11.97 4.07
C PHE A 226 -2.35 10.84 4.18
N THR A 227 -2.81 9.61 4.47
CA THR A 227 -1.94 8.48 4.78
C THR A 227 -1.13 8.00 3.56
N ILE A 228 -1.61 8.21 2.32
CA ILE A 228 -0.81 7.87 1.12
C ILE A 228 0.48 8.68 1.01
N CYS A 229 0.61 9.82 1.69
CA CYS A 229 1.88 10.56 1.74
C CYS A 229 2.98 9.70 2.37
N THR A 230 2.67 9.04 3.50
CA THR A 230 3.55 8.06 4.16
C THR A 230 3.83 6.86 3.26
N GLY A 231 2.80 6.33 2.59
CA GLY A 231 2.93 5.23 1.63
C GLY A 231 3.85 5.54 0.45
N LEU A 232 3.67 6.71 -0.17
CA LEU A 232 4.49 7.19 -1.29
C LEU A 232 5.95 7.35 -0.88
N ALA A 233 6.22 7.96 0.28
CA ALA A 233 7.57 8.16 0.76
C ALA A 233 8.28 6.81 1.03
N LEU A 234 7.61 5.86 1.69
CA LEU A 234 8.15 4.52 1.91
C LEU A 234 8.35 3.75 0.59
N GLY A 235 7.48 3.93 -0.39
CA GLY A 235 7.67 3.31 -1.71
C GLY A 235 8.79 3.92 -2.53
N LEU A 236 9.07 5.22 -2.35
CA LEU A 236 10.29 5.83 -2.87
C LEU A 236 11.54 5.27 -2.16
N ALA A 237 11.47 5.04 -0.85
CA ALA A 237 12.53 4.38 -0.09
C ALA A 237 12.80 2.97 -0.64
N ALA A 238 11.73 2.19 -0.86
CA ALA A 238 11.80 0.84 -1.40
C ALA A 238 12.48 0.81 -2.76
N ARG A 239 12.03 1.72 -3.64
CA ARG A 239 12.53 1.90 -5.00
C ARG A 239 14.00 2.29 -5.04
N ARG A 240 14.46 3.09 -4.08
CA ARG A 240 15.86 3.53 -3.93
C ARG A 240 16.74 2.45 -3.30
N GLY A 241 16.18 1.31 -2.90
CA GLY A 241 16.95 0.27 -2.21
C GLY A 241 17.36 0.66 -0.79
N ALA A 242 16.62 1.58 -0.16
CA ALA A 242 16.91 2.01 1.21
C ALA A 242 16.93 0.82 2.18
N SER A 243 17.86 0.86 3.12
CA SER A 243 17.91 -0.07 4.25
C SER A 243 16.68 0.11 5.16
N LYS A 244 16.46 -0.82 6.09
CA LYS A 244 15.35 -0.71 7.05
C LYS A 244 15.44 0.57 7.89
N SER A 245 16.65 0.96 8.30
CA SER A 245 16.90 2.21 9.02
C SER A 245 16.73 3.43 8.12
N GLY A 246 17.23 3.37 6.88
CA GLY A 246 17.06 4.43 5.89
C GLY A 246 15.60 4.72 5.57
N ALA A 247 14.73 3.70 5.61
CA ALA A 247 13.30 3.85 5.41
C ALA A 247 12.60 4.68 6.50
N PHE A 248 13.16 4.76 7.71
CA PHE A 248 12.59 5.57 8.79
C PHE A 248 12.62 7.07 8.47
N GLY A 249 13.68 7.56 7.81
CA GLY A 249 13.74 8.96 7.35
C GLY A 249 12.65 9.27 6.31
N PHE A 250 12.35 8.31 5.42
CA PHE A 250 11.25 8.43 4.47
C PHE A 250 9.88 8.35 5.14
N PHE A 251 9.74 7.51 6.17
CA PHE A 251 8.54 7.45 6.98
C PHE A 251 8.22 8.83 7.57
N LEU A 252 9.19 9.49 8.22
CA LEU A 252 9.00 10.84 8.76
C LEU A 252 8.69 11.88 7.66
N LEU A 253 9.40 11.81 6.53
CA LEU A 253 9.17 12.70 5.39
C LEU A 253 7.74 12.61 4.84
N GLY A 254 7.15 11.41 4.81
CA GLY A 254 5.77 11.22 4.37
C GLY A 254 4.73 11.49 5.47
N LEU A 255 5.10 11.31 6.73
CA LEU A 255 4.23 11.54 7.88
C LEU A 255 3.93 13.02 8.10
N LEU A 256 4.92 13.91 7.93
CA LEU A 256 4.73 15.36 8.08
C LEU A 256 3.59 15.92 7.20
N PRO A 257 3.58 15.71 5.87
CA PRO A 257 2.46 16.15 5.03
C PRO A 257 1.17 15.39 5.33
N ALA A 258 1.21 14.12 5.77
CA ALA A 258 0.00 13.40 6.19
C ALA A 258 -0.68 14.12 7.36
N ILE A 259 0.07 14.43 8.42
CA ILE A 259 -0.42 15.18 9.58
C ILE A 259 -0.88 16.58 9.16
N GLY A 260 -0.10 17.28 8.34
CA GLY A 260 -0.43 18.64 7.91
C GLY A 260 -1.71 18.72 7.09
N LEU A 261 -1.93 17.79 6.14
CA LEU A 261 -3.15 17.74 5.35
C LEU A 261 -4.36 17.36 6.20
N HIS A 262 -4.18 16.45 7.17
CA HIS A 262 -5.25 16.06 8.07
C HIS A 262 -5.61 17.21 9.05
N ALA A 263 -4.61 17.89 9.59
CA ALA A 263 -4.81 19.11 10.39
C ALA A 263 -5.49 20.22 9.58
N LEU A 264 -5.13 20.40 8.31
CA LEU A 264 -5.79 21.36 7.42
C LEU A 264 -7.27 21.02 7.23
N TRP A 265 -7.60 19.73 7.05
CA TRP A 265 -8.99 19.27 6.94
C TRP A 265 -9.78 19.52 8.23
N ASN A 266 -9.23 19.15 9.39
CA ASN A 266 -9.91 19.36 10.67
C ASN A 266 -10.00 20.85 11.02
N GLY A 267 -8.97 21.65 10.74
CA GLY A 267 -8.97 23.08 11.02
C GLY A 267 -10.02 23.85 10.22
N ALA A 268 -10.35 23.37 9.03
CA ALA A 268 -11.39 24.00 8.19
C ALA A 268 -12.75 24.04 8.88
N THR A 269 -13.10 23.02 9.68
CA THR A 269 -14.40 22.98 10.37
C THR A 269 -14.51 23.99 11.51
N PHE A 270 -13.39 24.51 12.03
CA PHE A 270 -13.37 25.54 13.08
C PHE A 270 -13.37 26.97 12.53
N VAL A 271 -12.85 27.18 11.32
CA VAL A 271 -12.68 28.52 10.74
C VAL A 271 -13.85 28.91 9.84
N LEU A 272 -14.54 27.93 9.26
CA LEU A 272 -15.62 28.16 8.32
C LEU A 272 -16.97 28.17 9.05
N ALA A 273 -17.66 29.32 9.01
CA ALA A 273 -19.00 29.48 9.55
C ALA A 273 -20.05 29.43 8.42
N GLY A 274 -21.07 28.57 8.58
CA GLY A 274 -22.20 28.43 7.66
C GLY A 274 -21.93 27.53 6.43
N ASP A 275 -22.98 26.84 5.97
CA ASP A 275 -22.89 25.76 4.96
C ASP A 275 -22.22 26.20 3.64
N ALA A 276 -22.44 27.44 3.22
CA ALA A 276 -21.86 27.97 1.99
C ALA A 276 -20.33 28.08 2.06
N SER A 277 -19.75 28.45 3.21
CA SER A 277 -18.30 28.59 3.36
C SER A 277 -17.60 27.23 3.40
N VAL A 278 -18.22 26.23 4.04
CA VAL A 278 -17.76 24.84 4.04
C VAL A 278 -17.75 24.25 2.63
N LEU A 279 -18.82 24.48 1.85
CA LEU A 279 -18.90 24.02 0.46
C LEU A 279 -17.85 24.70 -0.43
N ILE A 280 -17.66 26.02 -0.30
CA ILE A 280 -16.64 26.75 -1.06
C ILE A 280 -15.24 26.22 -0.73
N TYR A 281 -14.92 26.04 0.56
CA TYR A 281 -13.64 25.47 0.97
C TYR A 281 -13.44 24.06 0.39
N TYR A 282 -14.45 23.21 0.48
CA TYR A 282 -14.39 21.87 -0.07
C TYR A 282 -14.06 21.90 -1.58
N VAL A 283 -14.71 22.76 -2.35
CA VAL A 283 -14.47 22.87 -3.80
C VAL A 283 -13.11 23.50 -4.13
N VAL A 284 -12.67 24.51 -3.37
CA VAL A 284 -11.45 25.28 -3.67
C VAL A 284 -10.18 24.64 -3.11
N VAL A 285 -10.28 23.89 -2.01
CA VAL A 285 -9.13 23.29 -1.33
C VAL A 285 -9.17 21.77 -1.47
N GLN A 286 -10.26 21.12 -1.06
CA GLN A 286 -10.29 19.66 -0.98
C GLN A 286 -10.31 18.99 -2.37
N VAL A 287 -11.16 19.46 -3.28
CA VAL A 287 -11.26 18.88 -4.62
C VAL A 287 -9.91 18.97 -5.36
N PRO A 288 -9.17 20.10 -5.35
CA PRO A 288 -7.82 20.15 -5.90
C PRO A 288 -6.83 19.18 -5.24
N LEU A 289 -6.86 19.01 -3.91
CA LEU A 289 -6.02 18.03 -3.22
C LEU A 289 -6.32 16.60 -3.68
N PHE A 290 -7.59 16.24 -3.84
CA PHE A 290 -7.99 14.94 -4.40
C PHE A 290 -7.53 14.77 -5.85
N ILE A 291 -7.64 15.81 -6.68
CA ILE A 291 -7.14 15.79 -8.05
C ILE A 291 -5.63 15.55 -8.06
N VAL A 292 -4.86 16.27 -7.23
CA VAL A 292 -3.41 16.08 -7.13
C VAL A 292 -3.07 14.65 -6.70
N ALA A 293 -3.75 14.09 -5.70
CA ALA A 293 -3.58 12.71 -5.29
C ALA A 293 -3.84 11.71 -6.43
N ILE A 294 -4.95 11.89 -7.16
CA ILE A 294 -5.29 11.07 -8.34
C ILE A 294 -4.22 11.18 -9.42
N LEU A 295 -3.74 12.40 -9.73
CA LEU A 295 -2.71 12.62 -10.73
C LEU A 295 -1.40 11.94 -10.36
N ILE A 296 -1.00 11.99 -9.08
CA ILE A 296 0.19 11.28 -8.56
C ILE A 296 0.04 9.77 -8.73
N VAL A 297 -1.10 9.20 -8.37
CA VAL A 297 -1.38 7.76 -8.52
C VAL A 297 -1.36 7.36 -10.01
N VAL A 298 -2.00 8.14 -10.88
CA VAL A 298 -2.02 7.90 -12.33
C VAL A 298 -0.60 8.00 -12.91
N PHE A 299 0.20 8.96 -12.45
CA PHE A 299 1.59 9.11 -12.86
C PHE A 299 2.42 7.88 -12.51
N PHE A 300 2.39 7.42 -11.25
CA PHE A 300 3.16 6.23 -10.84
C PHE A 300 2.68 4.96 -11.54
N ARG A 301 1.37 4.80 -11.73
CA ARG A 301 0.81 3.68 -12.50
C ARG A 301 1.25 3.68 -13.96
N ARG A 302 1.33 4.85 -14.61
CA ARG A 302 1.87 4.98 -15.97
C ARG A 302 3.36 4.68 -16.00
N GLN A 303 4.11 5.10 -14.98
CA GLN A 303 5.53 4.83 -14.86
C GLN A 303 5.82 3.33 -14.74
N GLU A 304 5.04 2.61 -13.93
CA GLU A 304 5.16 1.15 -13.81
C GLU A 304 4.90 0.44 -15.13
N ALA A 305 3.82 0.79 -15.84
CA ALA A 305 3.55 0.23 -17.16
C ALA A 305 4.71 0.46 -18.16
N ARG A 306 5.31 1.66 -18.14
CA ARG A 306 6.49 1.97 -18.98
C ARG A 306 7.71 1.16 -18.58
N ILE A 307 7.97 0.98 -17.29
CA ILE A 307 9.06 0.13 -16.80
C ILE A 307 8.84 -1.31 -17.24
N THR A 308 7.62 -1.84 -17.08
CA THR A 308 7.28 -3.19 -17.54
C THR A 308 7.56 -3.36 -19.03
N LEU A 309 7.05 -2.46 -19.87
CA LEU A 309 7.30 -2.49 -21.33
C LEU A 309 8.80 -2.47 -21.65
N ARG A 310 9.54 -1.52 -21.09
CA ARG A 310 10.98 -1.37 -21.37
C ARG A 310 11.77 -2.62 -20.99
N ARG A 311 11.52 -3.18 -19.80
CA ARG A 311 12.26 -4.36 -19.33
C ARG A 311 11.86 -5.63 -20.06
N LEU A 312 10.58 -5.80 -20.41
CA LEU A 312 10.16 -6.94 -21.24
C LEU A 312 10.73 -6.85 -22.66
N HIS A 313 10.95 -5.65 -23.19
CA HIS A 313 11.61 -5.48 -24.48
C HIS A 313 13.07 -5.98 -24.47
N GLU A 314 13.83 -5.78 -23.39
CA GLU A 314 15.18 -6.36 -23.24
C GLU A 314 15.15 -7.89 -23.31
N TYR A 315 14.15 -8.52 -22.68
CA TYR A 315 13.98 -9.99 -22.76
C TYR A 315 13.51 -10.45 -24.14
N SER A 316 12.74 -9.64 -24.87
CA SER A 316 12.39 -9.92 -26.26
C SER A 316 13.61 -9.93 -27.17
N GLN A 317 14.53 -8.97 -27.01
CA GLN A 317 15.79 -8.95 -27.75
C GLN A 317 16.67 -10.17 -27.44
N ALA A 318 16.59 -10.70 -26.22
CA ALA A 318 17.25 -11.93 -25.80
C ALA A 318 16.48 -13.22 -26.18
N GLY A 319 15.36 -13.13 -26.91
CA GLY A 319 14.60 -14.28 -27.42
C GLY A 319 13.59 -14.90 -26.46
N TRP A 320 13.36 -14.32 -25.28
CA TRP A 320 12.41 -14.86 -24.30
C TRP A 320 10.94 -14.54 -24.62
N PHE A 321 10.69 -13.43 -25.31
CA PHE A 321 9.35 -12.96 -25.71
C PHE A 321 9.31 -12.52 -27.18
N THR A 322 8.15 -12.66 -27.82
CA THR A 322 7.89 -11.99 -29.10
C THR A 322 7.54 -10.51 -28.88
N ALA A 323 7.69 -9.67 -29.90
CA ALA A 323 7.28 -8.26 -29.83
C ALA A 323 5.79 -8.11 -29.49
N ASP A 324 4.95 -8.99 -30.05
CA ASP A 324 3.51 -9.00 -29.79
C ASP A 324 3.21 -9.38 -28.34
N GLU A 325 3.93 -10.35 -27.75
CA GLU A 325 3.80 -10.69 -26.34
C GLU A 325 4.21 -9.53 -25.43
N VAL A 326 5.27 -8.80 -25.76
CA VAL A 326 5.65 -7.59 -25.01
C VAL A 326 4.53 -6.56 -25.05
N SER A 327 3.91 -6.35 -26.22
CA SER A 327 2.78 -5.42 -26.35
C SER A 327 1.55 -5.89 -25.54
N MET A 328 1.27 -7.19 -25.55
CA MET A 328 0.18 -7.84 -24.82
C MET A 328 0.38 -7.71 -23.30
N LEU A 329 1.59 -8.00 -22.82
CA LEU A 329 1.95 -8.01 -21.41
C LEU A 329 2.22 -6.61 -20.85
N GLY A 330 2.70 -5.69 -21.67
CA GLY A 330 3.11 -4.36 -21.23
C GLY A 330 2.02 -3.29 -21.37
N THR A 331 0.93 -3.56 -22.08
CA THR A 331 -0.18 -2.60 -22.25
C THR A 331 -1.45 -3.02 -21.51
N GLY A 332 -2.22 -2.02 -21.06
CA GLY A 332 -3.48 -2.29 -20.37
C GLY A 332 -4.54 -2.89 -21.29
N ALA A 333 -4.55 -2.52 -22.58
CA ALA A 333 -5.46 -3.09 -23.58
C ALA A 333 -5.10 -4.54 -23.89
N GLY A 334 -3.81 -4.84 -24.13
CA GLY A 334 -3.31 -6.18 -24.36
C GLY A 334 -3.63 -7.14 -23.21
N ARG A 335 -3.40 -6.74 -21.95
CA ARG A 335 -3.75 -7.55 -20.79
C ARG A 335 -5.24 -7.84 -20.69
N ARG A 336 -6.10 -6.85 -20.96
CA ARG A 336 -7.56 -7.04 -20.95
C ARG A 336 -7.97 -8.05 -22.01
N GLN A 337 -7.40 -7.97 -23.21
CA GLN A 337 -7.66 -8.93 -24.29
C GLN A 337 -7.19 -10.34 -23.91
N ALA A 338 -5.98 -10.48 -23.37
CA ALA A 338 -5.42 -11.75 -22.93
C ALA A 338 -6.26 -12.40 -21.81
N LEU A 339 -6.71 -11.61 -20.83
CA LEU A 339 -7.59 -12.08 -19.77
C LEU A 339 -8.99 -12.43 -20.28
N ALA A 340 -9.54 -11.67 -21.23
CA ALA A 340 -10.83 -11.95 -21.86
C ALA A 340 -10.78 -13.24 -22.70
N TRP A 341 -9.69 -13.46 -23.44
CA TRP A 341 -9.43 -14.72 -24.12
C TRP A 341 -9.33 -15.88 -23.11
N GLY A 342 -8.52 -15.71 -22.05
CA GLY A 342 -8.32 -16.73 -21.02
C GLY A 342 -9.59 -17.09 -20.26
N ALA A 343 -10.52 -16.15 -20.09
CA ALA A 343 -11.82 -16.40 -19.47
C ALA A 343 -12.73 -17.34 -20.27
N ARG A 344 -12.46 -17.51 -21.57
CA ARG A 344 -13.16 -18.46 -22.45
C ARG A 344 -12.46 -19.81 -22.55
N GLN A 345 -11.33 -19.99 -21.88
CA GLN A 345 -10.53 -21.22 -21.90
C GLN A 345 -10.83 -22.10 -20.67
N PRO A 346 -10.43 -23.39 -20.67
CA PRO A 346 -10.47 -24.23 -19.48
C PRO A 346 -9.72 -23.60 -18.29
N ARG A 347 -10.13 -23.96 -17.07
CA ARG A 347 -9.63 -23.36 -15.82
C ARG A 347 -8.09 -23.39 -15.71
N SER A 348 -7.44 -24.45 -16.18
CA SER A 348 -5.97 -24.56 -16.21
C SER A 348 -5.34 -23.44 -17.03
N ARG A 349 -5.72 -23.32 -18.31
CA ARG A 349 -5.23 -22.25 -19.21
C ARG A 349 -5.59 -20.85 -18.73
N GLN A 350 -6.78 -20.67 -18.15
CA GLN A 350 -7.19 -19.40 -17.56
C GLN A 350 -6.24 -18.98 -16.42
N LEU A 351 -5.90 -19.91 -15.54
CA LEU A 351 -4.97 -19.67 -14.43
C LEU A 351 -3.54 -19.46 -14.95
N ALA A 352 -3.10 -20.27 -15.92
CA ALA A 352 -1.80 -20.13 -16.57
C ALA A 352 -1.62 -18.75 -17.21
N MET A 353 -2.64 -18.22 -17.91
CA MET A 353 -2.59 -16.88 -18.48
C MET A 353 -2.45 -15.80 -17.39
N ARG A 354 -3.17 -15.93 -16.28
CA ARG A 354 -3.05 -15.00 -15.14
C ARG A 354 -1.64 -15.05 -14.53
N HIS A 355 -1.09 -16.24 -14.35
CA HIS A 355 0.26 -16.41 -13.83
C HIS A 355 1.33 -15.91 -14.80
N PHE A 356 1.17 -16.16 -16.10
CA PHE A 356 2.06 -15.65 -17.15
C PHE A 356 2.15 -14.10 -17.12
N ILE A 357 0.99 -13.42 -17.04
CA ILE A 357 0.94 -11.95 -16.93
C ILE A 357 1.60 -11.47 -15.62
N ALA A 358 1.30 -12.12 -14.50
CA ALA A 358 1.82 -11.75 -13.19
C ALA A 358 3.35 -11.95 -13.11
N ASP A 359 3.85 -13.09 -13.58
CA ASP A 359 5.27 -13.42 -13.55
C ASP A 359 6.08 -12.57 -14.53
N ALA A 360 5.53 -12.21 -15.68
CA ALA A 360 6.18 -11.28 -16.61
C ALA A 360 6.34 -9.88 -15.99
N THR A 361 5.31 -9.43 -15.27
CA THR A 361 5.36 -8.16 -14.53
C THR A 361 6.44 -8.22 -13.44
N ARG A 362 6.45 -9.30 -12.64
CA ARG A 362 7.46 -9.52 -11.59
C ARG A 362 8.87 -9.59 -12.17
N LEU A 363 9.05 -10.27 -13.31
CA LEU A 363 10.34 -10.35 -14.00
C LEU A 363 10.83 -8.97 -14.40
N ALA A 364 9.96 -8.14 -14.98
CA ALA A 364 10.31 -6.78 -15.35
C ALA A 364 10.75 -5.93 -14.15
N PHE A 365 10.09 -6.04 -13.00
CA PHE A 365 10.50 -5.33 -11.78
C PHE A 365 11.81 -5.87 -11.19
N VAL A 366 12.02 -7.18 -11.19
CA VAL A 366 13.30 -7.79 -10.80
C VAL A 366 14.43 -7.25 -11.68
N ARG A 367 14.24 -7.24 -13.01
CA ARG A 367 15.21 -6.68 -13.96
C ARG A 367 15.48 -5.21 -13.71
N ASP A 368 14.44 -4.42 -13.47
CA ASP A 368 14.59 -2.99 -13.20
C ASP A 368 15.43 -2.71 -11.94
N ARG A 369 15.30 -3.55 -10.90
CA ARG A 369 16.12 -3.46 -9.69
C ARG A 369 17.58 -3.87 -9.94
N LEU A 370 17.80 -4.93 -10.72
CA LEU A 370 19.16 -5.35 -11.13
C LEU A 370 19.87 -4.25 -11.89
N VAL A 371 19.20 -3.63 -12.87
CA VAL A 371 19.77 -2.52 -13.67
C VAL A 371 20.06 -1.28 -12.84
N ARG A 372 19.34 -1.07 -11.72
CA ARG A 372 19.60 0.04 -10.78
C ARG A 372 20.72 -0.24 -9.77
N GLY A 373 21.50 -1.30 -9.95
CA GLY A 373 22.61 -1.63 -9.07
C GLY A 373 22.19 -2.28 -7.75
N GLN A 374 20.94 -2.74 -7.61
CA GLN A 374 20.46 -3.47 -6.43
C GLN A 374 20.68 -4.99 -6.56
N GLY A 375 21.72 -5.38 -7.30
CA GLY A 375 22.08 -6.76 -7.59
C GLY A 375 22.42 -7.53 -6.31
N THR A 376 21.69 -8.62 -6.06
CA THR A 376 22.03 -9.57 -5.00
C THR A 376 21.91 -10.99 -5.55
N PRO A 377 22.65 -11.98 -5.00
CA PRO A 377 22.53 -13.37 -5.45
C PRO A 377 21.08 -13.89 -5.40
N ALA A 378 20.32 -13.48 -4.38
CA ALA A 378 18.92 -13.82 -4.25
C ALA A 378 18.03 -13.21 -5.36
N LEU A 379 18.33 -11.99 -5.81
CA LEU A 379 17.58 -11.32 -6.86
C LEU A 379 17.88 -11.94 -8.24
N HIS A 380 19.13 -12.31 -8.51
CA HIS A 380 19.49 -13.09 -9.71
C HIS A 380 18.85 -14.48 -9.72
N ALA A 381 18.86 -15.19 -8.59
CA ALA A 381 18.17 -16.47 -8.48
C ALA A 381 16.65 -16.32 -8.71
N ARG A 382 16.07 -15.19 -8.29
CA ARG A 382 14.65 -14.88 -8.52
C ARG A 382 14.35 -14.59 -9.99
N GLU A 383 15.24 -13.87 -10.69
CA GLU A 383 15.16 -13.64 -12.14
C GLU A 383 15.13 -14.98 -12.90
N ALA A 384 16.10 -15.86 -12.63
CA ALA A 384 16.18 -17.18 -13.26
C ALA A 384 14.93 -18.05 -12.97
N LEU A 385 14.43 -18.03 -11.72
CA LEU A 385 13.21 -18.74 -11.36
C LEU A 385 11.99 -18.22 -12.14
N LEU A 386 11.84 -16.90 -12.28
CA LEU A 386 10.71 -16.30 -13.00
C LEU A 386 10.75 -16.65 -14.50
N LEU A 387 11.94 -16.67 -15.10
CA LEU A 387 12.13 -17.12 -16.48
C LEU A 387 11.69 -18.58 -16.67
N GLY A 388 12.06 -19.47 -15.75
CA GLY A 388 11.60 -20.87 -15.78
C GLY A 388 10.09 -21.01 -15.62
N LEU A 389 9.47 -20.24 -14.71
CA LEU A 389 8.02 -20.23 -14.53
C LEU A 389 7.29 -19.71 -15.77
N LEU A 390 7.83 -18.70 -16.44
CA LEU A 390 7.25 -18.13 -17.67
C LEU A 390 7.22 -19.15 -18.80
N ILE A 391 8.28 -19.95 -18.99
CA ILE A 391 8.28 -21.05 -19.98
C ILE A 391 7.15 -22.03 -19.68
N ASN A 392 7.01 -22.46 -18.43
CA ASN A 392 5.99 -23.43 -18.03
C ASN A 392 4.56 -22.89 -18.22
N HIS A 393 4.30 -21.66 -17.77
CA HIS A 393 2.99 -21.03 -17.94
C HIS A 393 2.67 -20.78 -19.41
N ARG A 394 3.67 -20.44 -20.24
CA ARG A 394 3.50 -20.29 -21.69
C ARG A 394 3.12 -21.62 -22.35
N ALA A 395 3.81 -22.71 -22.01
CA ALA A 395 3.46 -24.04 -22.51
C ALA A 395 2.02 -24.43 -22.14
N GLU A 396 1.61 -24.18 -20.88
CA GLU A 396 0.25 -24.47 -20.43
C GLU A 396 -0.81 -23.62 -21.15
N VAL A 397 -0.55 -22.33 -21.36
CA VAL A 397 -1.41 -21.44 -22.16
C VAL A 397 -1.59 -21.97 -23.59
N LEU A 398 -0.51 -22.46 -24.21
CA LEU A 398 -0.52 -23.04 -25.56
C LEU A 398 -1.07 -24.47 -25.62
N GLY A 399 -1.30 -25.11 -24.47
CA GLY A 399 -1.72 -26.52 -24.40
C GLY A 399 -0.60 -27.51 -24.75
N GLN A 400 0.66 -27.10 -24.63
CA GLN A 400 1.84 -27.93 -24.84
C GLN A 400 2.28 -28.59 -23.52
N GLN A 401 2.90 -29.77 -23.58
CA GLN A 401 3.57 -30.33 -22.40
C GLN A 401 4.81 -29.48 -22.07
N PRO A 402 5.05 -29.13 -20.79
CA PRO A 402 6.23 -28.34 -20.42
C PRO A 402 7.52 -29.12 -20.78
N PRO A 403 8.59 -28.44 -21.22
CA PRO A 403 9.88 -29.08 -21.45
C PRO A 403 10.35 -29.73 -20.13
N ARG A 404 10.75 -31.00 -20.21
CA ARG A 404 11.20 -31.80 -19.06
C ARG A 404 12.54 -31.32 -18.52
#